data_AF-A0ABD3IB01-F1
#
_entry.id   AF-A0ABD3IB01-F1
#
_cell.length_a   1.000
_cell.length_b   1.000
_cell.length_c   1.000
_cell.angle_alpha   90.00
_cell.angle_beta   90.00
_cell.angle_gamma   90.00
#
_symmetry.space_group_name_H-M   'P 1'
#
loop_
_entity.id
_entity.type
_entity.pdbx_description
1 polymer ?
#
loop_
_entity_poly.entity_id
_entity_poly.type
_entity_poly.pdbx_seq_one_letter_code
_entity_poly.pdbx_strand_id
1 'polypeptide(L)'
;MNQELRVVGHQEGKSGQNFTDSAFETVNMSFMKGDLLTKTRRLIKGGIKKKPLWFDAVAHFPPQSIRVRDGKAPKIELPEDRLIKAYFARHPEARCQTFDLNSFEPPVARKFAWRVLELLDRGFSEAWARDVAEADLTAEENAKRKRDLREGRPLAKTAIEEAQEEDWANMANGVRNMQPRGSPDSL
;
A
#
# COMPACT_ATOMS: atom_id res chain seq x y z
N MET A 1 71.67 18.56 36.00
CA MET A 1 71.74 17.21 36.62
C MET A 1 71.27 16.22 35.58
N ASN A 2 72.22 15.40 35.11
CA ASN A 2 72.05 14.35 34.12
C ASN A 2 71.38 13.10 34.74
N GLN A 3 70.75 12.30 33.87
CA GLN A 3 70.60 10.82 33.84
C GLN A 3 69.28 10.52 33.10
N GLU A 4 69.23 10.23 31.79
CA GLU A 4 69.73 9.04 31.05
C GLU A 4 69.52 7.71 31.81
N LEU A 5 68.51 6.94 31.39
CA LEU A 5 68.59 5.47 31.35
C LEU A 5 67.97 4.96 30.04
N ARG A 6 68.89 4.62 29.13
CA ARG A 6 68.68 3.79 27.95
C ARG A 6 68.43 2.35 28.40
N VAL A 7 67.45 1.68 27.82
CA VAL A 7 67.41 0.21 27.78
C VAL A 7 67.84 -0.24 26.39
N VAL A 8 68.91 -1.03 26.38
CA VAL A 8 69.59 -1.60 25.23
C VAL A 8 68.98 -2.98 24.93
N GLY A 9 68.57 -3.16 23.67
CA GLY A 9 68.90 -4.30 22.81
C GLY A 9 68.37 -5.71 23.13
N HIS A 10 67.60 -6.26 22.18
CA HIS A 10 67.93 -7.58 21.61
C HIS A 10 67.39 -7.70 20.17
N GLN A 11 68.30 -8.03 19.25
CA GLN A 11 67.99 -8.55 17.92
C GLN A 11 67.85 -10.07 18.03
N GLU A 12 66.86 -10.65 17.35
CA GLU A 12 66.99 -11.97 16.73
C GLU A 12 66.28 -11.92 15.37
N GLY A 13 67.05 -12.19 14.31
CA GLY A 13 66.49 -12.38 12.97
C GLY A 13 65.95 -13.79 12.78
N LYS A 14 65.11 -13.94 11.75
CA LYS A 14 65.09 -15.12 10.85
C LYS A 14 64.15 -14.85 9.66
N SER A 15 64.80 -14.66 8.52
CA SER A 15 64.51 -15.26 7.21
C SER A 15 63.12 -15.90 7.00
N GLY A 16 62.40 -15.36 6.02
CA GLY A 16 61.25 -16.00 5.39
C GLY A 16 60.86 -15.29 4.11
N GLN A 17 61.77 -15.26 3.12
CA GLN A 17 61.40 -15.02 1.74
C GLN A 17 60.48 -16.17 1.29
N ASN A 18 59.22 -15.87 0.98
CA ASN A 18 58.43 -16.68 0.06
C ASN A 18 58.10 -15.80 -1.14
N PHE A 19 59.00 -15.89 -2.12
CA PHE A 19 58.77 -15.54 -3.52
C PHE A 19 57.77 -16.55 -4.12
N THR A 20 56.95 -16.05 -5.06
CA THR A 20 56.11 -16.78 -6.06
C THR A 20 54.98 -17.64 -5.48
N ASP A 21 53.69 -17.43 -5.77
CA ASP A 21 53.08 -17.32 -7.09
C ASP A 21 51.98 -16.26 -7.19
N SER A 22 52.39 -15.10 -7.71
CA SER A 22 51.55 -14.18 -8.46
C SER A 22 51.32 -14.77 -9.87
N ALA A 23 50.41 -15.75 -10.01
CA ALA A 23 50.04 -16.27 -11.32
C ALA A 23 48.65 -16.93 -11.42
N PHE A 24 47.78 -16.84 -10.40
CA PHE A 24 46.34 -16.82 -10.68
C PHE A 24 45.93 -15.38 -10.92
N GLU A 25 46.47 -14.90 -12.02
CA GLU A 25 46.12 -13.67 -12.71
C GLU A 25 44.61 -13.54 -12.66
N THR A 26 44.21 -12.41 -12.08
CA THR A 26 42.88 -11.87 -12.06
C THR A 26 42.37 -11.91 -13.49
N VAL A 27 41.72 -13.02 -13.91
CA VAL A 27 41.06 -13.07 -15.21
C VAL A 27 40.03 -11.96 -15.13
N ASN A 28 40.39 -10.91 -15.85
CA ASN A 28 39.78 -9.62 -15.80
C ASN A 28 38.29 -9.83 -16.08
N MET A 29 37.45 -9.79 -15.03
CA MET A 29 35.98 -9.82 -15.11
C MET A 29 35.42 -8.63 -15.93
N SER A 30 36.27 -7.90 -16.63
CA SER A 30 35.98 -6.97 -17.72
C SER A 30 34.99 -7.49 -18.76
N PHE A 31 34.92 -8.80 -19.05
CA PHE A 31 33.89 -9.33 -19.95
C PHE A 31 32.49 -9.23 -19.33
N MET A 32 32.40 -9.21 -18.01
CA MET A 32 31.15 -9.04 -17.25
C MET A 32 30.81 -7.56 -17.05
N LYS A 33 31.78 -6.64 -17.13
CA LYS A 33 31.60 -5.20 -16.94
C LYS A 33 31.24 -4.49 -18.27
N GLY A 34 30.06 -3.88 -18.34
CA GLY A 34 29.61 -3.04 -19.47
C GLY A 34 28.25 -3.42 -20.06
N ASP A 35 27.63 -2.47 -20.77
CA ASP A 35 26.32 -2.62 -21.41
C ASP A 35 26.36 -3.58 -22.63
N LEU A 36 25.29 -4.34 -22.85
CA LEU A 36 25.12 -5.28 -23.96
C LEU A 36 25.39 -4.63 -25.31
N LEU A 37 24.91 -3.40 -25.54
CA LEU A 37 25.18 -2.65 -26.76
C LEU A 37 26.68 -2.46 -27.00
N THR A 38 27.44 -2.15 -25.95
CA THR A 38 28.89 -1.92 -26.06
C THR A 38 29.64 -3.22 -26.33
N LYS A 39 29.20 -4.33 -25.73
CA LYS A 39 29.79 -5.66 -25.95
C LYS A 39 29.52 -6.16 -27.36
N THR A 40 28.27 -6.10 -27.82
CA THR A 40 27.89 -6.53 -29.17
C THR A 40 28.56 -5.67 -30.24
N ARG A 41 28.70 -4.35 -30.02
CA ARG A 41 29.46 -3.46 -30.91
C ARG A 41 30.92 -3.90 -31.08
N ARG A 42 31.58 -4.33 -30.00
CA ARG A 42 32.96 -4.84 -30.06
C ARG A 42 33.05 -6.15 -30.85
N LEU A 43 32.10 -7.08 -30.66
CA LEU A 43 32.07 -8.37 -31.37
C LEU A 43 31.81 -8.22 -32.87
N ILE A 44 30.95 -7.27 -33.27
CA ILE A 44 30.71 -6.94 -34.68
C ILE A 44 31.96 -6.33 -35.31
N LYS A 45 32.60 -5.36 -34.63
CA LYS A 45 33.85 -4.74 -35.10
C LYS A 45 34.99 -5.74 -35.24
N GLY A 46 35.07 -6.72 -34.35
CA GLY A 46 36.06 -7.80 -34.41
C GLY A 46 35.74 -8.92 -35.40
N GLY A 47 34.62 -8.85 -36.14
CA GLY A 47 34.22 -9.87 -37.10
C GLY A 47 33.81 -11.22 -36.49
N ILE A 48 33.72 -11.31 -35.16
CA ILE A 48 33.41 -12.56 -34.44
C ILE A 48 31.93 -12.93 -34.59
N LYS A 49 31.05 -11.92 -34.64
CA LYS A 49 29.60 -12.10 -34.80
C LYS A 49 29.09 -11.23 -35.94
N LYS A 50 28.19 -11.80 -36.76
CA LYS A 50 27.40 -11.03 -37.71
C LYS A 50 26.52 -10.03 -36.95
N LYS A 51 26.32 -8.86 -37.56
CA LYS A 51 25.44 -7.82 -37.01
C LYS A 51 24.02 -8.37 -36.81
N PRO A 52 23.49 -8.41 -35.57
CA PRO A 52 22.14 -8.87 -35.33
C PRO A 52 21.12 -7.82 -35.73
N LEU A 53 19.93 -8.25 -36.15
CA LEU A 53 18.86 -7.38 -36.67
C LEU A 53 18.42 -6.30 -35.66
N TRP A 54 18.42 -6.63 -34.37
CA TRP A 54 18.03 -5.71 -33.31
C TRP A 54 19.07 -4.61 -33.01
N PHE A 55 20.32 -4.76 -33.47
CA PHE A 55 21.41 -3.86 -33.06
C PHE A 55 21.16 -2.41 -33.50
N ASP A 56 20.64 -2.21 -34.70
CA ASP A 56 20.38 -0.86 -35.22
C ASP A 56 19.24 -0.18 -34.47
N ALA A 57 18.18 -0.92 -34.16
CA ALA A 57 17.05 -0.40 -33.39
C ALA A 57 17.48 0.05 -31.99
N VAL A 58 18.23 -0.78 -31.27
CA VAL A 58 18.67 -0.48 -29.90
C VAL A 58 19.82 0.54 -29.88
N ALA A 59 20.64 0.61 -30.94
CA ALA A 59 21.66 1.65 -31.05
C ALA A 59 21.07 3.03 -31.38
N HIS A 60 19.97 3.07 -32.13
CA HIS A 60 19.25 4.30 -32.45
C HIS A 60 18.41 4.79 -31.26
N PHE A 61 17.77 3.86 -30.54
CA PHE A 61 16.99 4.12 -29.34
C PHE A 61 17.57 3.34 -28.14
N PRO A 62 18.68 3.81 -27.54
CA PRO A 62 19.24 3.14 -26.38
C PRO A 62 18.26 3.21 -25.19
N PRO A 63 18.18 2.15 -24.36
CA PRO A 63 17.39 2.20 -23.15
C PRO A 63 17.93 3.30 -22.23
N GLN A 64 17.03 4.02 -21.55
CA GLN A 64 17.45 5.05 -20.59
C GLN A 64 18.29 4.39 -19.48
N SER A 65 19.45 4.98 -19.19
CA SER A 65 20.30 4.50 -18.11
C SER A 65 19.59 4.74 -16.78
N ILE A 66 19.07 3.68 -16.16
CA ILE A 66 18.53 3.75 -14.80
C ILE A 66 19.73 4.03 -13.88
N ARG A 67 19.74 5.20 -13.24
CA ARG A 67 20.66 5.43 -12.12
C ARG A 67 20.23 4.50 -11.01
N VAL A 68 20.92 3.37 -10.87
CA VAL A 68 20.72 2.46 -9.73
C VAL A 68 21.13 3.26 -8.50
N ARG A 69 20.15 3.71 -7.71
CA ARG A 69 20.43 4.26 -6.39
C ARG A 69 20.86 3.09 -5.52
N ASP A 70 22.03 3.19 -4.92
CA ASP A 70 22.47 2.22 -3.91
C ASP A 70 21.62 2.40 -2.64
N GLY A 71 21.00 1.31 -2.17
CA GLY A 71 20.21 1.28 -0.93
C GLY A 71 18.75 0.90 -1.10
N LYS A 72 18.02 0.90 0.03
CA LYS A 72 16.58 0.59 0.07
C LYS A 72 15.80 1.81 -0.43
N ALA A 73 14.78 1.57 -1.25
CA ALA A 73 13.87 2.63 -1.69
C ALA A 73 13.20 3.31 -0.46
N PRO A 74 13.04 4.65 -0.46
CA PRO A 74 12.37 5.33 0.63
C PRO A 74 10.90 4.89 0.71
N LYS A 75 10.39 4.79 1.93
CA LYS A 75 8.97 4.52 2.17
C LYS A 75 8.14 5.72 1.70
N ILE A 76 7.19 5.48 0.81
CA ILE A 76 6.24 6.49 0.34
C ILE A 76 5.15 6.61 1.41
N GLU A 77 4.99 7.81 1.97
CA GLU A 77 3.92 8.14 2.92
C GLU A 77 3.10 9.28 2.34
N LEU A 78 1.77 9.12 2.39
CA LEU A 78 0.81 10.11 1.89
C LEU A 78 0.23 10.92 3.06
N PRO A 79 -0.20 12.17 2.83
CA PRO A 79 -0.78 13.01 3.90
C PRO A 79 -2.05 12.40 4.51
N GLU A 80 -2.84 11.66 3.70
CA GLU A 80 -4.02 10.94 4.17
C GLU A 80 -3.71 9.73 5.06
N ASP A 81 -2.50 9.16 5.01
CA ASP A 81 -2.17 7.92 5.72
C ASP A 81 -2.34 8.06 7.23
N ARG A 82 -2.09 9.26 7.77
CA ARG A 82 -2.31 9.56 9.20
C ARG A 82 -3.79 9.49 9.56
N LEU A 83 -4.65 10.05 8.71
CA LEU A 83 -6.09 10.12 8.93
C LEU A 83 -6.75 8.76 8.76
N ILE A 84 -6.30 7.97 7.78
CA ILE A 84 -6.77 6.60 7.56
C ILE A 84 -6.47 5.72 8.78
N LYS A 85 -5.26 5.83 9.35
CA LYS A 85 -4.89 5.10 10.58
C LYS A 85 -5.77 5.50 11.77
N ALA A 86 -6.03 6.81 11.92
CA ALA A 86 -6.91 7.31 12.98
C ALA A 86 -8.35 6.79 12.79
N TYR A 87 -8.86 6.77 11.57
CA TYR A 87 -10.16 6.22 11.24
C TYR A 87 -10.27 4.74 11.61
N PHE A 88 -9.31 3.91 11.22
CA PHE A 88 -9.28 2.49 11.59
C PHE A 88 -8.99 2.20 13.07
N ALA A 89 -8.58 3.21 13.84
CA ALA A 89 -8.47 3.10 15.30
C ALA A 89 -9.84 3.37 15.96
N ARG A 90 -10.65 4.28 15.39
CA ARG A 90 -12.01 4.59 15.85
C ARG A 90 -13.05 3.56 15.40
N HIS A 91 -12.90 3.07 14.17
CA HIS A 91 -13.80 2.12 13.51
C HIS A 91 -13.06 0.82 13.18
N PRO A 92 -12.85 -0.09 14.16
CA PRO A 92 -12.23 -1.39 13.90
C PRO A 92 -13.04 -2.24 12.91
N GLU A 93 -14.36 -2.08 12.85
CA GLU A 93 -15.28 -2.75 11.93
C GLU A 93 -14.97 -2.47 10.45
N ALA A 94 -14.48 -1.27 10.14
CA ALA A 94 -14.14 -0.88 8.77
C ALA A 94 -12.95 -1.67 8.21
N ARG A 95 -12.15 -2.32 9.06
CA ARG A 95 -11.05 -3.21 8.61
C ARG A 95 -11.57 -4.49 7.98
N CYS A 96 -12.77 -4.93 8.36
CA CYS A 96 -13.41 -6.14 7.87
C CYS A 96 -14.28 -5.90 6.63
N GLN A 97 -14.41 -4.64 6.19
CA GLN A 97 -15.17 -4.32 4.99
C GLN A 97 -14.43 -4.84 3.75
N THR A 98 -15.17 -5.49 2.85
CA THR A 98 -14.62 -5.97 1.59
C THR A 98 -14.37 -4.80 0.64
N PHE A 99 -13.22 -4.80 -0.01
CA PHE A 99 -12.84 -3.79 -1.01
C PHE A 99 -12.76 -4.46 -2.38
N ASP A 100 -13.36 -3.84 -3.39
CA ASP A 100 -13.18 -4.23 -4.78
C ASP A 100 -11.92 -3.55 -5.33
N LEU A 101 -10.88 -4.33 -5.62
CA LEU A 101 -9.61 -3.84 -6.15
C LEU A 101 -9.71 -3.37 -7.61
N ASN A 102 -10.74 -3.80 -8.34
CA ASN A 102 -10.95 -3.42 -9.74
C ASN A 102 -11.84 -2.18 -9.88
N SER A 103 -12.51 -1.78 -8.80
CA SER A 103 -13.34 -0.58 -8.78
C SER A 103 -12.45 0.66 -8.69
N PHE A 104 -12.84 1.71 -9.44
CA PHE A 104 -12.28 3.05 -9.26
C PHE A 104 -12.77 3.74 -7.99
N GLU A 105 -13.76 3.15 -7.30
CA GLU A 105 -14.33 3.71 -6.09
C GLU A 105 -13.35 3.57 -4.93
N PRO A 106 -12.92 4.68 -4.30
CA PRO A 106 -11.99 4.62 -3.18
C PRO A 106 -12.66 3.94 -1.96
N PRO A 107 -11.86 3.22 -1.13
CA PRO A 107 -12.31 2.72 0.16
C PRO A 107 -12.91 3.82 1.05
N VAL A 108 -13.88 3.46 1.90
CA VAL A 108 -14.57 4.39 2.81
C VAL A 108 -13.57 5.20 3.65
N ALA A 109 -12.55 4.55 4.21
CA ALA A 109 -11.51 5.21 4.99
C ALA A 109 -10.70 6.26 4.18
N ARG A 110 -10.54 6.06 2.87
CA ARG A 110 -9.86 7.02 1.99
C ARG A 110 -10.76 8.21 1.66
N LYS A 111 -12.05 7.98 1.40
CA LYS A 111 -13.04 9.05 1.23
C LYS A 111 -13.12 9.95 2.46
N PHE A 112 -13.14 9.34 3.65
CA PHE A 112 -13.06 10.05 4.92
C PHE A 112 -11.85 10.98 4.96
N ALA A 113 -10.66 10.44 4.70
CA ALA A 113 -9.43 11.21 4.79
C ALA A 113 -9.38 12.36 3.78
N TRP A 114 -9.81 12.13 2.54
CA TRP A 114 -9.91 13.20 1.53
C TRP A 114 -10.88 14.29 1.94
N ARG A 115 -12.04 13.93 2.49
CA ARG A 115 -13.02 14.90 2.98
C ARG A 115 -12.45 15.75 4.11
N VAL A 116 -11.72 15.14 5.03
CA VAL A 116 -11.03 15.87 6.12
C VAL A 116 -9.96 16.79 5.56
N LEU A 117 -9.13 16.33 4.62
CA LEU A 117 -8.09 17.17 3.98
C LEU A 117 -8.71 18.37 3.25
N GLU A 118 -9.83 18.16 2.54
CA GLU A 118 -10.54 19.25 1.87
C GLU A 118 -11.03 20.32 2.86
N LEU A 119 -11.53 19.92 4.03
CA LEU A 119 -11.98 20.84 5.07
C LEU A 119 -10.79 21.54 5.75
N LEU A 120 -9.67 20.84 5.93
CA LEU A 120 -8.44 21.43 6.45
C LEU A 120 -7.86 22.48 5.49
N ASP A 121 -7.88 22.23 4.19
CA ASP A 121 -7.42 23.18 3.16
C ASP A 121 -8.27 24.46 3.15
N ARG A 122 -9.54 24.36 3.55
CA ARG A 122 -10.45 25.51 3.73
C ARG A 122 -10.23 26.26 5.06
N GLY A 123 -9.34 25.77 5.93
CA GLY A 123 -8.96 26.41 7.19
C GLY A 123 -9.78 25.97 8.41
N PHE A 124 -10.57 24.89 8.32
CA PHE A 124 -11.29 24.36 9.47
C PHE A 124 -10.37 23.60 10.44
N SER A 125 -10.78 23.48 11.70
CA SER A 125 -10.04 22.68 12.68
C SER A 125 -10.17 21.18 12.38
N GLU A 126 -9.13 20.42 12.69
CA GLU A 126 -9.10 18.99 12.40
C GLU A 126 -10.21 18.20 13.11
N ALA A 127 -10.53 18.55 14.37
CA ALA A 127 -11.59 17.90 15.12
C ALA A 127 -12.96 18.10 14.44
N TRP A 128 -13.28 19.35 14.10
CA TRP A 128 -14.53 19.68 13.41
C TRP A 128 -14.60 19.04 12.02
N ALA A 129 -13.49 19.06 11.28
CA ALA A 129 -13.40 18.45 9.96
C ALA A 129 -13.66 16.93 9.99
N ARG A 130 -13.16 16.23 11.02
CA ARG A 130 -13.42 14.79 11.21
C ARG A 130 -14.89 14.52 11.51
N ASP A 131 -15.51 15.28 12.42
CA ASP A 131 -16.91 15.07 12.79
C ASP A 131 -17.85 15.30 11.61
N VAL A 132 -17.57 16.34 10.81
CA VAL A 132 -18.33 16.61 9.57
C VAL A 132 -18.11 15.50 8.54
N ALA A 133 -16.88 15.02 8.36
CA ALA A 133 -16.60 13.93 7.43
C ALA A 133 -17.29 12.61 7.83
N GLU A 134 -17.39 12.30 9.13
CA GLU A 134 -18.15 11.14 9.61
C GLU A 134 -19.66 11.30 9.37
N ALA A 135 -20.21 12.50 9.60
CA ALA A 135 -21.60 12.79 9.30
C ALA A 135 -21.90 12.63 7.79
N ASP A 136 -21.01 13.10 6.92
CA ASP A 136 -21.15 12.96 5.47
C ASP A 136 -21.14 11.47 5.04
N LEU A 137 -20.26 10.64 5.61
CA LEU A 137 -20.19 9.21 5.30
C LEU A 137 -21.44 8.44 5.75
N THR A 138 -21.92 8.71 6.97
CA THR A 138 -23.16 8.08 7.45
C THR A 138 -24.38 8.51 6.62
N ALA A 139 -24.39 9.75 6.13
CA ALA A 139 -25.41 10.23 5.20
C ALA A 139 -25.33 9.50 3.84
N GLU A 140 -24.13 9.28 3.30
CA GLU A 140 -23.92 8.51 2.07
C GLU A 140 -24.37 7.06 2.20
N GLU A 141 -24.03 6.38 3.30
CA GLU A 141 -24.46 5.00 3.57
C GLU A 141 -25.99 4.90 3.68
N ASN A 142 -26.62 5.84 4.39
CA ASN A 142 -28.06 5.91 4.50
C ASN A 142 -28.75 6.21 3.16
N ALA A 143 -28.16 7.07 2.34
CA ALA A 143 -28.66 7.36 1.00
C ALA A 143 -28.53 6.15 0.08
N LYS A 144 -27.42 5.41 0.15
CA LYS A 144 -27.22 4.15 -0.58
C LYS A 144 -28.23 3.09 -0.15
N ARG A 145 -28.43 2.90 1.15
CA ARG A 145 -29.45 2.00 1.71
C ARG A 145 -30.85 2.35 1.20
N LYS A 146 -31.23 3.63 1.21
CA LYS A 146 -32.52 4.09 0.68
C LYS A 146 -32.65 3.87 -0.83
N ARG A 147 -31.58 4.07 -1.61
CA ARG A 147 -31.56 3.79 -3.05
C ARG A 147 -31.74 2.29 -3.31
N ASP A 148 -31.01 1.44 -2.60
CA ASP A 148 -31.10 -0.01 -2.73
C ASP A 148 -32.51 -0.52 -2.39
N LEU A 149 -33.13 0.02 -1.34
CA LEU A 149 -34.53 -0.27 -0.99
C LEU A 149 -35.50 0.15 -2.09
N ARG A 150 -35.31 1.34 -2.69
CA ARG A 150 -36.14 1.83 -3.80
C ARG A 150 -35.97 0.99 -5.06
N GLU A 151 -34.77 0.51 -5.33
CA GLU A 151 -34.45 -0.34 -6.48
C GLU A 151 -34.81 -1.82 -6.25
N GLY A 152 -35.39 -2.15 -5.09
CA GLY A 152 -35.84 -3.51 -4.76
C GLY A 152 -34.69 -4.50 -4.56
N ARG A 153 -33.46 -4.01 -4.35
CA ARG A 153 -32.35 -4.89 -3.95
C ARG A 153 -32.60 -5.35 -2.51
N PRO A 154 -32.46 -6.65 -2.21
CA PRO A 154 -32.61 -7.13 -0.84
C PRO A 154 -31.51 -6.49 0.01
N LEU A 155 -31.92 -5.58 0.90
CA LEU A 155 -31.08 -5.22 2.03
C LEU A 155 -31.00 -6.48 2.90
N ALA A 156 -29.79 -6.98 3.14
CA ALA A 156 -29.60 -8.02 4.14
C ALA A 156 -30.05 -7.43 5.48
N LYS A 157 -31.27 -7.76 5.89
CA LYS A 157 -31.78 -7.43 7.23
C LYS A 157 -30.82 -8.05 8.22
N THR A 158 -30.40 -7.26 9.20
CA THR A 158 -29.63 -7.86 10.29
C THR A 158 -30.55 -8.83 11.03
N ALA A 159 -30.02 -9.93 11.57
CA ALA A 159 -30.83 -10.92 12.30
C ALA A 159 -31.65 -10.30 13.45
N ILE A 160 -31.19 -9.15 13.97
CA ILE A 160 -31.87 -8.37 15.01
C ILE A 160 -33.08 -7.63 14.44
N GLU A 161 -32.95 -7.03 13.25
CA GLU A 161 -34.02 -6.31 12.56
C GLU A 161 -35.14 -7.27 12.11
N GLU A 162 -34.76 -8.47 11.66
CA GLU A 162 -35.72 -9.55 11.35
C GLU A 162 -36.51 -9.99 12.59
N ALA A 163 -35.82 -10.24 13.71
CA ALA A 163 -36.48 -10.60 14.98
C ALA A 163 -37.41 -9.47 15.50
N GLN A 164 -37.00 -8.21 15.36
CA GLN A 164 -37.82 -7.06 15.76
C GLN A 164 -39.08 -6.91 14.89
N GLU A 165 -38.97 -7.16 13.58
CA GLU A 165 -40.12 -7.16 12.66
C GLU A 165 -41.08 -8.32 12.96
N GLU A 166 -40.55 -9.51 13.27
CA GLU A 166 -41.36 -10.67 13.69
C GLU A 166 -42.09 -10.40 15.00
N ASP A 167 -41.41 -9.82 16.00
CA ASP A 167 -42.02 -9.43 17.27
C ASP A 167 -43.12 -8.37 17.06
N TRP A 168 -42.87 -7.35 16.22
CA TRP A 168 -43.88 -6.35 15.87
C TRP A 168 -45.07 -6.97 15.13
N ALA A 169 -44.83 -7.89 14.20
CA ALA A 169 -45.90 -8.58 13.48
C ALA A 169 -46.73 -9.48 14.41
N ASN A 170 -46.09 -10.18 15.34
CA ASN A 170 -46.77 -11.00 16.35
C ASN A 170 -47.59 -10.14 17.31
N MET A 171 -47.07 -9.00 17.76
CA MET A 171 -47.82 -8.05 18.58
C MET A 171 -49.01 -7.45 17.82
N ALA A 172 -48.82 -7.04 16.57
CA ALA A 172 -49.89 -6.48 15.74
C ALA A 172 -51.01 -7.49 15.49
N ASN A 173 -50.67 -8.76 15.22
CA ASN A 173 -51.63 -9.85 15.08
C ASN A 173 -52.34 -10.15 16.40
N GLY A 174 -51.63 -10.10 17.53
CA GLY A 174 -52.22 -10.23 18.87
C GLY A 174 -53.24 -9.15 19.16
N VAL A 175 -52.93 -7.88 18.87
CA VAL A 175 -53.86 -6.74 19.04
C VAL A 175 -55.08 -6.88 18.12
N ARG A 176 -54.90 -7.32 16.88
CA ARG A 176 -56.00 -7.55 15.92
C ARG A 176 -56.94 -8.67 16.38
N ASN A 177 -56.41 -9.69 17.05
CA ASN A 177 -57.19 -10.79 17.62
C ASN A 177 -57.88 -10.43 18.96
N MET A 178 -57.48 -9.33 19.60
CA MET A 178 -58.11 -8.79 20.82
C MET A 178 -59.17 -7.72 20.55
N GLN A 179 -59.32 -7.25 19.30
CA GLN A 179 -60.44 -6.37 18.96
C GLN A 179 -61.76 -7.16 19.12
N PRO A 180 -62.72 -6.66 19.92
CA PRO A 180 -64.00 -7.33 20.07
C PRO A 180 -64.64 -7.42 18.69
N ARG A 181 -64.95 -8.65 18.25
CA ARG A 181 -65.81 -8.85 17.09
C ARG A 181 -67.14 -8.21 17.43
N GLY A 182 -67.37 -6.99 16.95
CA GLY A 182 -68.65 -6.31 17.12
C GLY A 182 -69.73 -7.25 16.62
N SER A 183 -70.57 -7.72 17.52
CA SER A 183 -71.72 -8.56 17.20
C SER A 183 -72.61 -7.80 16.23
N PRO A 184 -72.78 -8.26 14.97
CA PRO A 184 -73.98 -7.89 14.24
C PRO A 184 -75.10 -8.72 14.88
N ASP A 185 -76.09 -8.05 15.46
CA ASP A 185 -77.50 -8.48 15.51
C ASP A 185 -78.17 -7.91 16.77
N SER A 186 -78.79 -6.75 16.60
CA SER A 186 -79.94 -6.32 17.41
C SER A 186 -80.91 -5.58 16.49
N LEU A 187 -81.87 -6.34 15.94
CA LEU A 187 -83.16 -5.90 15.43
C LEU A 187 -84.22 -6.89 15.95
#